data_AF-J8TPZ3-F1
#
_entry.id   AF-J8TPZ3-F1
#
_cell.length_a   1.000
_cell.length_b   1.000
_cell.length_c   1.000
_cell.angle_alpha   90.00
_cell.angle_beta   90.00
_cell.angle_gamma   90.00
#
_symmetry.space_group_name_H-M   'P 1'
#
loop_
_entity.id
_entity.type
_entity.pdbx_description
1 polymer ?
#
loop_
_entity_poly.entity_id
_entity_poly.type
_entity_poly.pdbx_seq_one_letter_code
_entity_poly.pdbx_strand_id
1 'polypeptide(L)'
;MAKPATQTRQSARVVQLRKGATLEMVRLTCPDAAQAMAIAESFGTAVIDGDGVRDLHQRLIIETADSLSDGLGERAMQIHLQRIVGAYVGSAHGAGQFY
;
A
#
# COMPACT_ATOMS: atom_id res chain seq x y z
N MET A 1 21.72 -34.89 41.78
CA MET A 1 21.47 -33.43 41.83
C MET A 1 21.84 -32.84 40.47
N ALA A 2 20.87 -32.64 39.56
CA ALA A 2 21.11 -32.09 38.22
C ALA A 2 20.80 -30.58 38.20
N LYS A 3 21.72 -29.79 37.66
CA LYS A 3 21.68 -28.31 37.63
C LYS A 3 20.70 -27.83 36.55
N PRO A 4 19.80 -26.86 36.82
CA PRO A 4 18.87 -26.39 35.80
C PRO A 4 19.61 -25.53 34.76
N ALA A 5 19.31 -25.77 33.48
CA ALA A 5 19.83 -25.00 32.36
C ALA A 5 19.09 -23.66 32.25
N THR A 6 19.83 -22.55 32.33
CA THR A 6 19.30 -21.20 32.18
C THR A 6 18.95 -20.95 30.71
N GLN A 7 17.65 -20.89 30.38
CA GLN A 7 17.19 -20.49 29.05
C GLN A 7 17.48 -18.99 28.84
N THR A 8 18.43 -18.67 27.97
CA THR A 8 18.66 -17.31 27.48
C THR A 8 17.49 -16.90 26.57
N ARG A 9 16.60 -16.03 27.06
CA ARG A 9 15.57 -15.40 26.21
C ARG A 9 16.27 -14.55 25.16
N GLN A 10 16.22 -14.98 23.90
CA GLN A 10 16.63 -14.16 22.77
C GLN A 10 15.73 -12.92 22.72
N SER A 11 16.35 -11.75 22.85
CA SER A 11 15.66 -10.47 22.68
C SER A 11 15.10 -10.38 21.26
N ALA A 12 13.79 -10.15 21.14
CA ALA A 12 13.15 -9.94 19.86
C ALA A 12 13.77 -8.72 19.17
N ARG A 13 14.26 -8.89 17.94
CA ARG A 13 14.81 -7.79 17.14
C ARG A 13 13.68 -6.79 16.86
N VAL A 14 13.77 -5.62 17.49
CA VAL A 14 12.88 -4.50 17.18
C VAL A 14 13.29 -3.96 15.81
N VAL A 15 12.54 -4.36 14.77
CA VAL A 15 12.69 -3.77 13.44
C VAL A 15 12.16 -2.35 13.51
N GLN A 16 13.00 -1.35 13.24
CA GLN A 16 12.51 0.02 13.07
C GLN A 16 11.54 0.04 11.89
N LEU A 17 10.28 0.34 12.18
CA LEU A 17 9.27 0.63 11.17
C LEU A 17 9.76 1.85 10.39
N ARG A 18 10.18 1.64 9.13
CA ARG A 18 10.41 2.74 8.20
C ARG A 18 9.10 3.53 8.09
N LYS A 19 9.18 4.85 8.02
CA LYS A 19 8.03 5.68 7.67
C LYS A 19 7.44 5.13 6.37
N GLY A 20 6.16 4.77 6.39
CA GLY A 20 5.46 4.31 5.21
C GLY A 20 5.43 5.38 4.13
N ALA A 21 5.37 4.97 2.87
CA ALA A 21 5.15 5.89 1.76
C ALA A 21 3.85 6.67 1.98
N THR A 22 3.85 7.95 1.62
CA THR A 22 2.67 8.81 1.70
C THR A 22 2.14 9.12 0.30
N LEU A 23 0.90 9.62 0.22
CA LEU A 23 0.33 10.04 -1.06
C LEU A 23 1.12 11.19 -1.68
N GLU A 24 1.68 12.09 -0.87
CA GLU A 24 2.56 13.16 -1.33
C GLU A 24 3.85 12.60 -1.94
N MET A 25 4.45 11.57 -1.33
CA MET A 25 5.62 10.89 -1.90
C MET A 25 5.29 10.22 -3.24
N VAL A 26 4.13 9.58 -3.37
CA VAL A 26 3.66 8.99 -4.63
C VAL A 26 3.49 10.05 -5.71
N ARG A 27 2.88 11.20 -5.38
CA ARG A 27 2.66 12.30 -6.33
C ARG A 27 3.97 12.89 -6.89
N LEU A 28 5.06 12.80 -6.15
CA LEU A 28 6.37 13.28 -6.62
C LEU A 28 7.07 12.28 -7.55
N THR A 29 6.65 11.01 -7.54
CA THR A 29 7.34 9.92 -8.23
C THR A 29 6.57 9.31 -9.37
N CYS A 30 5.23 9.37 -9.31
CA CYS A 30 4.38 8.79 -10.33
C CYS A 30 3.99 9.85 -11.36
N PRO A 31 3.94 9.50 -12.66
CA PRO A 31 3.55 10.42 -13.71
C PRO A 31 2.11 10.87 -13.53
N ASP A 32 1.84 12.15 -13.81
CA ASP A 32 0.48 12.63 -14.01
C ASP A 32 -0.09 12.19 -15.36
N ALA A 33 -1.35 12.53 -15.64
CA ALA A 33 -2.02 12.12 -16.88
C ALA A 33 -1.31 12.63 -18.15
N ALA A 34 -0.77 13.85 -18.12
CA ALA A 34 -0.07 14.42 -19.26
C ALA A 34 1.26 13.71 -19.50
N GLN A 35 2.01 13.42 -18.43
CA GLN A 35 3.24 12.65 -18.49
C GLN A 35 2.99 11.21 -18.96
N ALA A 36 1.93 10.56 -18.48
CA ALA A 36 1.55 9.20 -18.91
C ALA A 36 1.19 9.16 -20.40
N MET A 37 0.47 10.16 -20.91
CA MET A 37 0.18 10.29 -22.35
C MET A 37 1.47 10.48 -23.18
N ALA A 38 2.36 11.37 -22.74
CA ALA A 38 3.63 11.62 -23.43
C ALA A 38 4.54 10.36 -23.46
N ILE A 39 4.56 9.59 -22.37
CA ILE A 39 5.25 8.28 -22.31
C ILE A 39 4.62 7.32 -23.31
N ALA A 40 3.29 7.19 -23.32
CA ALA A 40 2.60 6.29 -24.24
C ALA A 40 2.90 6.63 -25.71
N GLU A 41 2.89 7.93 -26.05
CA GLU A 41 3.25 8.41 -27.39
C GLU A 41 4.72 8.13 -27.73
N SER A 42 5.65 8.45 -26.81
CA SER A 42 7.10 8.30 -27.05
C SER A 42 7.53 6.85 -27.25
N PHE A 43 6.88 5.92 -26.54
CA PHE A 43 7.21 4.50 -26.60
C PHE A 43 6.25 3.69 -27.48
N GLY A 44 5.27 4.34 -28.11
CA GLY A 44 4.26 3.68 -28.96
C GLY A 44 3.41 2.65 -28.19
N THR A 45 3.16 2.87 -26.90
CA THR A 45 2.36 1.98 -26.04
C THR A 45 0.93 2.47 -25.91
N ALA A 46 0.03 1.58 -25.44
CA ALA A 46 -1.35 1.97 -25.20
C ALA A 46 -1.46 2.94 -24.01
N VAL A 47 -2.28 3.97 -24.16
CA VAL A 47 -2.67 4.85 -23.05
C VAL A 47 -3.51 4.06 -22.07
N ILE A 48 -3.11 4.07 -20.79
CA ILE A 48 -3.84 3.42 -19.71
C ILE A 48 -4.99 4.33 -19.28
N ASP A 49 -6.20 3.78 -19.16
CA ASP A 49 -7.35 4.45 -18.55
C ASP A 49 -7.18 4.50 -17.01
N GLY A 50 -6.46 5.52 -16.54
CA GLY A 50 -6.20 5.73 -15.11
C GLY A 50 -7.46 6.06 -14.30
N ASP A 51 -8.42 6.78 -14.89
CA ASP A 51 -9.67 7.14 -14.24
C ASP A 51 -10.55 5.89 -14.03
N GLY A 52 -10.70 5.05 -15.05
CA GLY A 52 -11.42 3.78 -14.94
C GLY A 52 -10.80 2.83 -13.92
N VAL A 53 -9.47 2.71 -13.90
CA VAL A 53 -8.76 1.90 -12.88
C VAL A 53 -8.99 2.44 -11.47
N ARG A 54 -8.94 3.77 -11.27
CA ARG A 54 -9.24 4.40 -9.97
C ARG A 54 -10.67 4.09 -9.53
N ASP A 55 -11.65 4.24 -10.41
CA ASP A 55 -13.05 4.04 -10.09
C ASP A 55 -13.34 2.57 -9.74
N LEU A 56 -12.71 1.62 -10.42
CA LEU A 56 -12.78 0.19 -10.08
C LEU A 56 -12.17 -0.10 -8.69
N HIS A 57 -11.01 0.48 -8.37
CA HIS A 57 -10.40 0.34 -7.05
C HIS A 57 -11.27 0.95 -5.94
N GLN A 58 -11.85 2.11 -6.18
CA GLN A 58 -12.77 2.74 -5.23
C GLN A 58 -13.96 1.83 -4.93
N ARG A 59 -14.60 1.29 -5.98
CA ARG A 59 -15.73 0.37 -5.82
C ARG A 59 -15.34 -0.88 -5.02
N LEU A 60 -14.22 -1.51 -5.38
CA LEU A 60 -13.70 -2.68 -4.67
C LEU A 60 -13.54 -2.41 -3.17
N ILE A 61 -12.90 -1.29 -2.82
CA ILE A 61 -12.62 -0.93 -1.42
C ILE A 61 -13.92 -0.69 -0.65
N ILE A 62 -14.86 0.06 -1.24
CA ILE A 62 -16.15 0.39 -0.60
C ILE A 62 -16.99 -0.87 -0.40
N GLU A 63 -17.21 -1.67 -1.44
CA GLU A 63 -18.05 -2.87 -1.35
C GLU A 63 -17.49 -3.90 -0.36
N THR A 64 -16.15 -4.01 -0.30
CA THR A 64 -15.48 -4.88 0.69
C THR A 64 -15.63 -4.33 2.10
N ALA A 65 -15.49 -3.01 2.29
CA ALA A 65 -15.67 -2.37 3.60
C ALA A 65 -17.10 -2.53 4.11
N ASP A 66 -18.10 -2.33 3.25
CA ASP A 66 -19.51 -2.50 3.57
C ASP A 66 -19.79 -3.95 3.99
N SER A 67 -19.30 -4.93 3.22
CA SER A 67 -19.46 -6.36 3.54
C SER A 67 -18.79 -6.78 4.86
N LEU A 68 -17.74 -6.08 5.28
CA LEU A 68 -17.02 -6.34 6.52
C LEU A 68 -17.60 -5.56 7.72
N SER A 69 -18.44 -4.55 7.48
CA SER A 69 -18.91 -3.61 8.51
C SER A 69 -19.74 -4.27 9.61
N ASP A 70 -20.49 -5.32 9.29
CA ASP A 70 -21.26 -6.10 10.28
C ASP A 70 -20.38 -6.94 11.21
N GLY A 71 -19.15 -7.28 10.78
CA GLY A 71 -18.24 -8.17 11.50
C GLY A 71 -17.07 -7.47 12.20
N LEU A 72 -16.82 -6.19 11.89
CA LEU A 72 -15.69 -5.43 12.42
C LEU A 72 -16.15 -4.15 13.11
N GLY A 73 -15.68 -3.94 14.34
CA GLY A 73 -15.80 -2.63 14.98
C GLY A 73 -15.01 -1.55 14.23
N GLU A 74 -15.40 -0.29 14.39
CA GLU A 74 -14.86 0.86 13.67
C GLU A 74 -13.31 0.93 13.70
N ARG A 75 -12.70 0.73 14.87
CA ARG A 75 -11.24 0.74 15.04
C ARG A 75 -10.56 -0.36 14.22
N ALA A 76 -11.15 -1.56 14.17
CA ALA A 76 -10.61 -2.66 13.41
C ALA A 76 -10.74 -2.40 11.90
N MET A 77 -11.86 -1.81 11.47
CA MET A 77 -12.06 -1.36 10.08
C MET A 77 -11.01 -0.34 9.66
N GLN A 78 -10.78 0.70 10.47
CA GLN A 78 -9.75 1.72 10.20
C GLN A 78 -8.36 1.11 10.02
N ILE A 79 -7.95 0.21 10.93
CA ILE A 79 -6.65 -0.47 10.85
C ILE A 79 -6.57 -1.35 9.60
N HIS A 80 -7.64 -2.05 9.25
CA HIS A 80 -7.71 -2.91 8.06
C HIS A 80 -7.56 -2.09 6.77
N LEU A 81 -8.37 -1.04 6.62
CA LEU A 81 -8.32 -0.15 5.44
C LEU A 81 -6.97 0.56 5.34
N GLN A 82 -6.39 1.01 6.45
CA GLN A 82 -5.06 1.62 6.46
C GLN A 82 -3.98 0.65 5.93
N ARG A 83 -4.09 -0.65 6.22
CA ARG A 83 -3.15 -1.66 5.71
C ARG A 83 -3.32 -1.89 4.21
N ILE A 84 -4.56 -1.99 3.73
CA ILE A 84 -4.86 -2.18 2.31
C ILE A 84 -4.39 -0.97 1.50
N VAL A 85 -4.85 0.23 1.87
CA VAL A 85 -4.48 1.48 1.18
C VAL A 85 -2.97 1.72 1.31
N GLY A 86 -2.39 1.49 2.48
CA GLY A 86 -0.95 1.62 2.69
C GLY A 86 -0.11 0.70 1.80
N ALA A 87 -0.58 -0.51 1.50
CA ALA A 87 0.08 -1.41 0.57
C ALA A 87 0.06 -0.88 -0.88
N TYR A 88 -1.09 -0.35 -1.33
CA TYR A 88 -1.18 0.28 -2.66
C TYR A 88 -0.27 1.51 -2.78
N VAL A 89 -0.27 2.40 -1.78
CA VAL A 89 0.60 3.59 -1.75
C VAL A 89 2.07 3.20 -1.74
N GLY A 90 2.45 2.21 -0.91
CA GLY A 90 3.81 1.67 -0.87
C GLY A 90 4.26 1.08 -2.20
N SER A 91 3.40 0.31 -2.86
CA SER A 91 3.68 -0.25 -4.18
C SER A 91 3.85 0.82 -5.25
N ALA A 92 2.96 1.83 -5.28
CA ALA A 92 3.03 2.91 -6.25
C ALA A 92 4.31 3.74 -6.08
N HIS A 93 4.66 4.11 -4.84
CA HIS A 93 5.88 4.84 -4.56
C HIS A 93 7.13 4.03 -4.92
N GLY A 94 7.14 2.73 -4.60
CA GLY A 94 8.25 1.84 -4.98
C GLY A 94 8.44 1.74 -6.50
N ALA A 95 7.34 1.66 -7.25
CA ALA A 95 7.38 1.65 -8.71
C ALA A 95 7.89 3.00 -9.28
N GLY A 96 7.36 4.13 -8.82
CA GLY A 96 7.78 5.46 -9.30
C GLY A 96 9.19 5.89 -8.84
N GLN A 97 9.79 5.21 -7.86
CA GLN A 97 11.21 5.41 -7.52
C GLN A 97 12.14 4.62 -8.43
N PHE A 98 11.66 3.53 -9.03
CA PHE A 98 12.45 2.65 -9.87
C PHE A 98 12.41 3.04 -11.35
N TYR A 99 11.23 3.42 -11.84
CA TYR A 99 10.99 3.87 -13.22
C TYR A 99 10.99 5.39 -13.30
#